data_AF-U3KHZ4-F1
#
_entry.id   AF-U3KHZ4-F1
#
_cell.length_a   1.000
_cell.length_b   1.000
_cell.length_c   1.000
_cell.angle_alpha   90.00
_cell.angle_beta   90.00
_cell.angle_gamma   90.00
#
_symmetry.space_group_name_H-M   'P 1'
#
loop_
_entity.id
_entity.type
_entity.pdbx_description
1 polymer ?
#
loop_
_entity_poly.entity_id
_entity_poly.type
_entity_poly.pdbx_seq_one_letter_code
_entity_poly.pdbx_strand_id
1 'polypeptide(L)'
;SPREYLEFYIFPVLLPGLAALLHEAEKEKCFEGKRTKFIPSDFLTEWLYNKNPKRKDESFTELFSIPFVKDWLKDRPRPPIPLSLLLSEEEASILIQSFWRGYRVRCDSEIQELRQWQKKLREERHITEVVKKFWTKQEAKGKRIKLWGFLVGWFVFTLC
;
A
#
# COMPACT_ATOMS: atom_id res chain seq x y z
N SER A 1 -6.30 27.85 -36.78
CA SER A 1 -6.91 26.50 -36.74
C SER A 1 -6.55 25.81 -35.43
N PRO A 2 -7.39 24.92 -34.87
CA PRO A 2 -7.03 24.10 -33.70
C PRO A 2 -5.69 23.37 -33.86
N ARG A 3 -5.36 22.94 -35.08
CA ARG A 3 -4.08 22.30 -35.39
C ARG A 3 -2.87 23.22 -35.18
N GLU A 4 -2.92 24.42 -35.73
CA GLU A 4 -1.86 25.42 -35.57
C GLU A 4 -1.67 25.76 -34.08
N TYR A 5 -2.76 25.87 -33.32
CA TYR A 5 -2.66 26.11 -31.88
C TYR A 5 -1.88 25.00 -31.15
N LEU A 6 -2.16 23.74 -31.46
CA LEU A 6 -1.41 22.61 -30.89
C LEU A 6 0.06 22.65 -31.29
N GLU A 7 0.34 22.85 -32.58
CA GLU A 7 1.70 22.87 -33.14
C GLU A 7 2.56 23.99 -32.58
N PHE A 8 2.00 25.19 -32.38
CA PHE A 8 2.77 26.35 -31.92
C PHE A 8 2.82 26.53 -30.41
N TYR A 9 1.80 26.10 -29.66
CA TYR A 9 1.71 26.40 -28.22
C TYR A 9 1.79 25.16 -27.31
N ILE A 10 1.29 24.01 -27.76
CA ILE A 10 1.20 22.82 -26.89
C ILE A 10 2.36 21.87 -27.13
N PHE A 11 2.60 21.48 -28.39
CA PHE A 11 3.62 20.50 -28.75
C PHE A 11 5.05 20.89 -28.37
N PRO A 12 5.49 22.16 -28.48
CA PRO A 12 6.84 22.54 -28.08
C PRO A 12 7.12 22.31 -26.59
N VAL A 13 6.08 22.32 -25.75
CA VAL A 13 6.18 22.07 -24.31
C VAL A 13 5.94 20.59 -23.99
N LEU A 14 4.94 19.97 -24.63
CA LEU A 14 4.48 18.64 -24.29
C LEU A 14 5.35 17.52 -24.89
N LEU A 15 5.78 17.65 -26.15
CA LEU A 15 6.54 16.58 -26.83
C LEU A 15 7.87 16.24 -26.13
N PRO A 16 8.68 17.22 -25.66
CA PRO A 16 9.88 16.89 -24.91
C PRO A 16 9.57 16.13 -23.60
N GLY A 17 8.48 16.48 -22.92
CA GLY A 17 8.03 15.78 -21.73
C GLY A 17 7.58 14.34 -22.00
N LEU A 18 6.86 14.12 -23.11
CA LEU A 18 6.48 12.78 -23.57
C LEU A 18 7.69 11.94 -23.98
N ALA A 19 8.69 12.53 -24.63
CA ALA A 19 9.94 11.84 -24.95
C ALA A 19 10.70 11.43 -23.68
N ALA A 20 10.83 12.34 -22.70
CA ALA A 20 11.44 12.02 -21.41
C ALA A 20 10.68 10.93 -20.65
N LEU A 21 9.34 10.95 -20.73
CA LEU A 21 8.47 9.93 -20.14
C LEU A 21 8.71 8.56 -20.76
N LEU A 22 8.87 8.46 -22.08
CA LEU A 22 9.15 7.19 -22.75
C LEU A 22 10.51 6.63 -22.32
N HIS A 23 11.54 7.47 -22.20
CA HIS A 23 12.84 7.04 -21.68
C HIS A 23 12.76 6.55 -20.23
N GLU A 24 11.99 7.22 -19.38
CA GLU A 24 11.84 6.78 -17.99
C GLU A 24 11.02 5.48 -17.89
N ALA A 25 9.98 5.34 -18.72
CA ALA A 25 9.19 4.13 -18.81
C ALA A 25 10.05 2.93 -19.26
N GLU A 26 11.01 3.15 -20.17
CA GLU A 26 11.99 2.14 -20.58
C GLU A 26 12.91 1.72 -19.41
N LYS A 27 13.47 2.69 -18.67
CA LYS A 27 14.31 2.39 -17.49
C LYS A 27 13.58 1.60 -16.41
N GLU A 28 12.31 1.95 -16.16
CA GLU A 28 11.43 1.25 -15.23
C GLU A 28 10.87 -0.06 -15.80
N LYS A 29 11.33 -0.51 -16.99
CA LYS A 29 10.92 -1.75 -17.65
C LYS A 29 9.41 -1.88 -17.87
N CYS A 30 8.73 -0.75 -18.08
CA CYS A 30 7.27 -0.71 -18.23
C CYS A 30 6.77 -1.46 -19.47
N PHE A 31 7.64 -1.64 -20.47
CA PHE A 31 7.30 -2.34 -21.71
C PHE A 31 7.48 -3.87 -21.63
N GLU A 32 8.15 -4.37 -20.58
CA GLU A 32 8.40 -5.80 -20.37
C GLU A 32 7.28 -6.46 -19.54
N GLY A 33 6.75 -5.72 -18.55
CA GLY A 33 5.79 -6.25 -17.57
C GLY A 33 4.33 -5.89 -17.87
N LYS A 34 3.38 -6.76 -17.45
CA LYS A 34 1.93 -6.47 -17.50
C LYS A 34 1.49 -5.42 -16.48
N ARG A 35 2.27 -5.20 -15.42
CA ARG A 35 1.97 -4.25 -14.34
C ARG A 35 3.24 -3.51 -13.97
N THR A 36 3.10 -2.23 -13.68
CA THR A 36 4.20 -1.34 -13.27
C THR A 36 3.76 -0.47 -12.09
N LYS A 37 4.72 -0.12 -11.25
CA LYS A 37 4.57 0.90 -10.21
C LYS A 37 4.67 2.32 -10.78
N PHE A 38 5.25 2.47 -11.97
CA PHE A 38 5.43 3.74 -12.65
C PHE A 38 4.09 4.28 -13.15
N ILE A 39 3.80 5.54 -12.84
CA ILE A 39 2.55 6.20 -13.22
C ILE A 39 2.90 7.32 -14.21
N PRO A 40 2.61 7.16 -15.51
CA PRO A 40 3.02 8.11 -16.54
C PRO A 40 2.48 9.54 -16.31
N SER A 41 1.24 9.66 -15.83
CA SER A 41 0.62 10.96 -15.53
C SER A 41 1.34 11.70 -14.41
N ASP A 42 1.83 10.98 -13.41
CA ASP A 42 2.54 11.53 -12.25
C ASP A 42 3.89 12.09 -12.68
N PHE A 43 4.66 11.28 -13.42
CA PHE A 43 5.93 11.70 -14.00
C PHE A 43 5.74 12.94 -14.89
N LEU A 44 4.77 12.93 -15.80
CA LEU A 44 4.56 14.04 -16.73
C LEU A 44 4.16 15.33 -16.00
N THR A 45 3.34 15.21 -14.94
CA THR A 45 2.93 16.35 -14.12
C THR A 45 4.13 16.97 -13.42
N GLU A 46 4.97 16.16 -12.78
CA GLU A 46 6.19 16.62 -12.11
C GLU A 46 7.19 17.22 -13.10
N TRP A 47 7.38 16.56 -14.25
CA TRP A 47 8.29 17.01 -15.30
C TRP A 47 7.87 18.37 -15.86
N LEU A 48 6.60 18.53 -16.24
CA LEU A 48 6.07 19.78 -16.78
C LEU A 48 6.12 20.90 -15.74
N TYR A 49 5.84 20.59 -14.48
CA TYR A 49 5.92 21.56 -13.41
C TYR A 49 7.35 22.09 -13.24
N ASN A 50 8.33 21.20 -13.13
CA ASN A 50 9.73 21.58 -12.91
C ASN A 50 10.41 22.16 -14.16
N LYS A 51 9.92 21.85 -15.36
CA LYS A 51 10.41 22.44 -16.62
C LYS A 51 9.70 23.71 -17.05
N ASN A 52 8.77 24.22 -16.22
CA ASN A 52 8.10 25.49 -16.49
C ASN A 52 9.11 26.65 -16.50
N PRO A 53 9.24 27.42 -17.60
CA PRO A 53 10.17 28.55 -17.67
C PRO A 53 9.95 29.61 -16.58
N LYS A 54 8.74 29.71 -16.03
CA LYS A 54 8.41 30.61 -14.92
C LYS A 54 9.06 30.22 -13.60
N ARG A 55 9.58 28.99 -13.49
CA ARG A 55 10.20 28.40 -12.28
C ARG A 55 11.71 28.22 -12.43
N LYS A 56 12.37 28.92 -13.38
CA LYS A 56 13.77 28.69 -13.75
C LYS A 56 14.75 28.78 -12.56
N ASP A 57 14.45 29.63 -11.58
CA ASP A 57 15.29 29.87 -10.40
C ASP A 57 14.78 29.17 -9.14
N GLU A 58 13.73 28.34 -9.27
CA GLU A 58 13.19 27.57 -8.16
C GLU A 58 13.84 26.19 -8.08
N SER A 59 13.96 25.65 -6.88
CA SER A 59 14.43 24.29 -6.67
C SER A 59 13.45 23.26 -7.22
N PHE A 60 13.97 22.09 -7.55
CA PHE A 60 13.14 20.93 -7.90
C PHE A 60 12.09 20.66 -6.81
N THR A 61 10.86 20.39 -7.25
CA THR A 61 9.72 20.07 -6.39
C THR A 61 9.18 18.71 -6.78
N GLU A 62 9.24 17.76 -5.84
CA GLU A 62 8.65 16.43 -5.99
C GLU A 62 7.12 16.52 -6.15
N LEU A 63 6.53 15.57 -6.89
CA LEU A 63 5.11 15.53 -7.24
C LEU A 63 4.17 15.82 -6.07
N PHE A 64 4.34 15.11 -4.96
CA PHE A 64 3.46 15.23 -3.79
C PHE A 64 3.64 16.56 -3.03
N SER A 65 4.71 17.29 -3.32
CA SER A 65 5.00 18.61 -2.77
C SER A 65 4.49 19.75 -3.66
N ILE A 66 4.07 19.46 -4.90
CA ILE A 66 3.49 20.45 -5.82
C ILE A 66 2.18 20.99 -5.22
N PRO A 67 1.97 22.32 -5.11
CA PRO A 67 0.84 22.89 -4.37
C PRO A 67 -0.53 22.37 -4.82
N PHE A 68 -0.82 22.42 -6.14
CA PHE A 68 -2.12 21.97 -6.65
C PHE A 68 -2.32 20.45 -6.51
N VAL A 69 -1.25 19.66 -6.58
CA VAL A 69 -1.31 18.20 -6.37
C VAL A 69 -1.60 17.91 -4.91
N LYS A 70 -0.85 18.55 -4.00
CA LYS A 70 -1.02 18.41 -2.55
C LYS A 70 -2.43 18.80 -2.11
N ASP A 71 -2.94 19.92 -2.61
CA ASP A 71 -4.29 20.38 -2.28
C ASP A 71 -5.35 19.45 -2.84
N TRP A 72 -5.21 18.97 -4.08
CA TRP A 72 -6.12 18.00 -4.67
C TRP A 72 -6.19 16.67 -3.90
N LEU A 73 -5.03 16.17 -3.44
CA LEU A 73 -4.94 14.90 -2.72
C LEU A 73 -5.51 14.94 -1.30
N LYS A 74 -5.69 16.13 -0.70
CA LYS A 74 -6.36 16.26 0.62
C LYS A 74 -7.80 15.78 0.55
N ASP A 75 -8.54 16.21 -0.46
CA ASP A 75 -9.94 15.86 -0.65
C ASP A 75 -10.12 14.52 -1.39
N ARG A 76 -9.09 14.07 -2.11
CA ARG A 76 -9.11 12.88 -2.96
C ARG A 76 -7.87 12.01 -2.72
N PRO A 77 -7.78 11.34 -1.56
CA PRO A 77 -6.64 10.49 -1.26
C PRO A 77 -6.55 9.35 -2.26
N ARG A 78 -5.32 9.08 -2.72
CA ARG A 78 -5.04 7.97 -3.65
C ARG A 78 -5.20 6.63 -2.92
N PRO A 79 -5.75 5.58 -3.57
CA PRO A 79 -5.71 4.23 -3.01
C PRO A 79 -4.26 3.76 -2.79
N PRO A 80 -4.01 2.90 -1.78
CA PRO A 80 -2.68 2.36 -1.54
C PRO A 80 -2.22 1.54 -2.74
N ILE A 81 -0.93 1.66 -3.08
CA ILE A 81 -0.33 0.86 -4.15
C ILE A 81 -0.34 -0.62 -3.73
N PRO A 82 -0.76 -1.55 -4.59
CA PRO A 82 -0.75 -2.97 -4.27
C PRO A 82 0.64 -3.43 -3.82
N LEU A 83 0.69 -4.18 -2.71
CA LEU A 83 1.96 -4.65 -2.12
C LEU A 83 2.83 -5.40 -3.15
N SER A 84 2.21 -6.19 -4.02
CA SER A 84 2.91 -6.92 -5.08
C SER A 84 3.71 -6.05 -6.05
N LEU A 85 3.42 -4.74 -6.15
CA LEU A 85 4.17 -3.80 -7.00
C LEU A 85 5.26 -3.04 -6.23
N LEU A 86 5.22 -3.11 -4.90
CA LEU A 86 6.19 -2.45 -4.02
C LEU A 86 7.34 -3.36 -3.62
N LEU A 87 7.08 -4.67 -3.52
CA LEU A 87 8.08 -5.64 -3.08
C LEU A 87 9.19 -5.82 -4.11
N SER A 88 10.43 -5.88 -3.62
CA SER A 88 11.54 -6.41 -4.42
C SER A 88 11.35 -7.91 -4.67
N GLU A 89 12.10 -8.45 -5.63
CA GLU A 89 12.10 -9.89 -5.91
C GLU A 89 12.53 -10.69 -4.67
N GLU A 90 13.55 -10.22 -3.95
CA GLU A 90 14.04 -10.83 -2.72
C GLU A 90 12.99 -10.80 -1.61
N GLU A 91 12.36 -9.65 -1.37
CA GLU A 91 11.31 -9.51 -0.35
C GLU A 91 10.11 -10.40 -0.67
N ALA A 92 9.67 -10.42 -1.92
CA ALA A 92 8.61 -11.30 -2.39
C ALA A 92 8.99 -12.78 -2.22
N SER A 93 10.24 -13.15 -2.52
CA SER A 93 10.72 -14.53 -2.36
C SER A 93 10.68 -14.98 -0.89
N ILE A 94 11.13 -14.12 0.04
CA ILE A 94 11.12 -14.40 1.47
C ILE A 94 9.68 -14.57 1.96
N LEU A 95 8.77 -13.69 1.53
CA LEU A 95 7.37 -13.74 1.90
C LEU A 95 6.72 -15.05 1.41
N ILE A 96 6.91 -15.40 0.13
CA ILE A 96 6.36 -16.63 -0.45
C ILE A 96 6.93 -17.86 0.25
N GLN A 97 8.25 -17.92 0.45
CA GLN A 97 8.91 -19.05 1.10
C GLN A 97 8.46 -19.24 2.55
N SER A 98 8.33 -18.14 3.32
CA SER A 98 7.84 -18.20 4.69
C SER A 98 6.40 -18.72 4.76
N PHE A 99 5.54 -18.24 3.85
CA PHE A 99 4.16 -18.69 3.76
C PHE A 99 4.06 -20.16 3.39
N TRP A 100 4.87 -20.62 2.41
CA TRP A 100 4.94 -22.02 1.99
C TRP A 100 5.41 -22.95 3.11
N ARG A 101 6.48 -22.58 3.83
CA ARG A 101 6.96 -23.35 4.99
C ARG A 101 5.87 -23.49 6.05
N GLY A 102 5.18 -22.40 6.36
CA GLY A 102 4.05 -22.43 7.29
C GLY A 102 2.87 -23.28 6.78
N TYR A 103 2.57 -23.21 5.48
CA TYR A 103 1.55 -24.04 4.85
C TYR A 103 1.90 -25.53 4.94
N ARG A 104 3.14 -25.91 4.63
CA ARG A 104 3.61 -27.30 4.73
C ARG A 104 3.44 -27.86 6.14
N VAL A 105 3.84 -27.11 7.16
CA VAL A 105 3.63 -27.50 8.57
C VAL A 105 2.15 -27.64 8.89
N ARG A 106 1.28 -26.78 8.33
CA ARG A 106 -0.17 -26.91 8.47
C ARG A 106 -0.74 -28.15 7.78
N CYS A 107 -0.13 -28.65 6.73
CA CYS A 107 -0.60 -29.87 6.05
C CYS A 107 -0.23 -31.15 6.79
N ASP A 108 0.71 -31.10 7.75
CA ASP A 108 1.11 -32.26 8.53
C ASP A 108 -0.06 -32.80 9.38
N SER A 109 -0.29 -34.12 9.34
CA SER A 109 -1.41 -34.77 10.00
C SER A 109 -1.37 -34.63 11.51
N GLU A 110 -0.19 -34.74 12.12
CA GLU A 110 -0.05 -34.59 13.59
C GLU A 110 -0.38 -33.15 14.00
N ILE A 111 0.05 -32.18 13.18
CA ILE A 111 -0.25 -30.77 13.40
C ILE A 111 -1.74 -30.47 13.21
N GLN A 112 -2.40 -31.10 12.24
CA GLN A 112 -3.85 -30.97 12.04
C GLN A 112 -4.63 -31.56 13.22
N GLU A 113 -4.24 -32.75 13.69
CA GLU A 113 -4.84 -33.38 14.87
C GLU A 113 -4.68 -32.50 16.11
N LEU A 114 -3.47 -31.98 16.35
CA LEU A 114 -3.19 -31.06 17.46
C LEU A 114 -4.08 -29.80 17.38
N ARG A 115 -4.27 -29.20 16.20
CA ARG A 115 -5.15 -28.03 16.02
C ARG A 115 -6.60 -28.37 16.34
N GLN A 116 -7.09 -29.52 15.90
CA GLN A 116 -8.44 -29.98 16.20
C GLN A 116 -8.63 -30.22 17.71
N TRP A 117 -7.66 -30.87 18.35
CA TRP A 117 -7.66 -31.08 19.80
C TRP A 117 -7.66 -29.76 20.58
N GLN A 118 -6.78 -28.82 20.21
CA GLN A 118 -6.73 -27.49 20.82
C GLN A 118 -8.06 -26.73 20.64
N LYS A 119 -8.72 -26.89 19.48
CA LYS A 119 -10.05 -26.31 19.24
C LYS A 119 -11.09 -26.88 20.20
N LYS A 120 -11.17 -28.21 20.34
CA LYS A 120 -12.11 -28.87 21.28
C LYS A 120 -11.88 -28.40 22.71
N LEU A 121 -10.63 -28.32 23.17
CA LEU A 121 -10.31 -27.81 24.50
C LEU A 121 -10.79 -26.38 24.74
N ARG A 122 -10.72 -25.50 23.72
CA ARG A 122 -11.22 -24.11 23.84
C ARG A 122 -12.74 -24.07 23.99
N GLU A 123 -13.43 -24.95 23.28
CA GLU A 123 -14.89 -25.10 23.32
C GLU A 123 -15.34 -25.65 24.68
N GLU A 124 -14.73 -26.75 25.14
CA GLU A 124 -15.05 -27.39 26.43
C GLU A 124 -14.78 -26.50 27.63
N ARG A 125 -13.72 -25.69 27.57
CA ARG A 125 -13.36 -24.75 28.66
C ARG A 125 -14.15 -23.44 28.60
N HIS A 126 -15.10 -23.30 27.68
CA HIS A 126 -15.87 -22.08 27.45
C HIS A 126 -14.97 -20.83 27.41
N ILE A 127 -13.79 -20.94 26.79
CA ILE A 127 -12.75 -19.90 26.90
C ILE A 127 -13.26 -18.56 26.40
N THR A 128 -14.11 -18.56 25.37
CA THR A 128 -14.79 -17.36 24.89
C THR A 128 -15.60 -16.67 25.98
N GLU A 129 -16.33 -17.41 26.80
CA GLU A 129 -17.11 -16.88 27.92
C GLU A 129 -16.22 -16.41 29.07
N VAL A 130 -15.16 -17.16 29.37
CA VAL A 130 -14.17 -16.80 30.40
C VAL A 130 -13.46 -15.49 30.03
N VAL A 131 -13.02 -15.38 28.79
CA VAL A 131 -12.39 -14.17 28.23
C VAL A 131 -13.39 -13.01 28.23
N LYS A 132 -14.65 -13.24 27.83
CA LYS A 132 -15.70 -12.22 27.88
C LYS A 132 -15.93 -11.72 29.30
N LYS A 133 -16.11 -12.63 30.28
CA LYS A 133 -16.27 -12.29 31.71
C LYS A 133 -15.06 -11.52 32.25
N PHE A 134 -13.85 -11.91 31.87
CA PHE A 134 -12.63 -11.20 32.23
C PHE A 134 -12.65 -9.75 31.72
N TRP A 135 -12.95 -9.54 30.44
CA TRP A 135 -13.00 -8.20 29.86
C TRP A 135 -14.14 -7.35 30.42
N THR A 136 -15.34 -7.91 30.64
CA THR A 136 -16.44 -7.20 31.31
C THR A 136 -16.04 -6.73 32.71
N LYS A 137 -15.26 -7.54 33.45
CA LYS A 137 -14.71 -7.16 34.76
C LYS A 137 -13.61 -6.09 34.66
N GLN A 138 -12.79 -6.10 33.61
CA GLN A 138 -11.76 -5.07 33.38
C GLN A 138 -12.38 -3.73 32.96
N GLU A 139 -13.38 -3.74 32.07
CA GLU A 139 -14.10 -2.55 31.61
C GLU A 139 -14.88 -1.87 32.75
N ALA A 140 -15.51 -2.67 33.62
CA ALA A 140 -16.19 -2.16 34.82
C ALA A 140 -15.23 -1.52 35.83
N LYS A 141 -13.97 -1.98 35.88
CA LYS A 141 -12.94 -1.47 36.81
C LYS A 141 -12.34 -0.12 36.40
N GLY A 142 -12.60 0.40 35.19
CA GLY A 142 -11.98 1.66 34.79
C GLY A 142 -12.57 2.33 33.56
N LYS A 143 -13.38 3.38 33.80
CA LYS A 143 -13.54 4.51 32.87
C LYS A 143 -12.20 5.26 32.70
N ARG A 144 -11.17 4.65 32.10
CA ARG A 144 -9.99 5.37 31.59
C ARG A 144 -9.02 4.60 30.68
N ILE A 145 -9.41 3.48 30.08
CA ILE A 145 -8.55 2.78 29.09
C ILE A 145 -9.40 2.34 27.89
N LYS A 146 -10.00 3.30 27.19
CA LYS A 146 -10.85 3.00 26.02
C LYS A 146 -10.07 2.74 24.72
N LEU A 147 -8.77 3.04 24.66
CA LEU A 147 -8.01 2.95 23.40
C LEU A 147 -7.12 1.71 23.26
N TRP A 148 -6.66 1.12 24.37
CA TRP A 148 -5.76 -0.06 24.33
C TRP A 148 -6.49 -1.41 24.33
N GLY A 149 -7.68 -1.50 24.92
CA GLY A 149 -8.46 -2.75 24.98
C GLY A 149 -8.91 -3.25 23.60
N PHE A 150 -9.23 -2.32 22.69
CA PHE A 150 -9.68 -2.66 21.32
C PHE A 150 -8.54 -3.23 20.47
N LEU A 151 -7.32 -2.69 20.60
CA LEU A 151 -6.15 -3.14 19.84
C LEU A 151 -5.66 -4.52 20.29
N VAL A 152 -5.58 -4.77 21.60
CA VAL A 152 -5.15 -6.07 22.13
C VAL A 152 -6.23 -7.15 21.93
N GLY A 153 -7.50 -6.80 22.10
CA GLY A 153 -8.62 -7.71 21.83
C GLY A 153 -8.66 -8.16 20.37
N TRP A 154 -8.43 -7.25 19.42
CA TRP A 154 -8.40 -7.59 18.00
C TRP A 154 -7.17 -8.42 17.63
N PHE A 155 -6.00 -8.13 18.21
CA PHE A 155 -4.78 -8.90 17.92
C PHE A 155 -4.88 -10.37 18.35
N VAL A 156 -5.53 -10.65 19.49
CA VAL A 156 -5.78 -12.02 19.95
C VAL A 156 -6.85 -12.72 19.10
N PHE A 157 -7.85 -11.99 18.61
CA PHE A 157 -8.95 -12.56 17.82
C PHE A 157 -8.57 -12.85 16.36
N THR A 158 -7.57 -12.16 15.81
CA THR A 158 -7.24 -12.22 14.37
C THR A 158 -6.04 -13.15 14.06
N LEU A 159 -5.29 -13.58 15.08
CA LEU A 159 -4.16 -14.53 14.96
C LEU A 159 -4.49 -15.95 15.49
N CYS A 160 -5.76 -16.23 15.83
CA CYS A 160 -6.27 -17.54 16.25
C CYS A 160 -7.11 -18.21 15.15
#